data_AF-A0A2V7Z663-F1
#
_entry.id   AF-A0A2V7Z663-F1
#
_cell.length_a   1.000
_cell.length_b   1.000
_cell.length_c   1.000
_cell.angle_alpha   90.00
_cell.angle_beta   90.00
_cell.angle_gamma   90.00
#
_symmetry.space_group_name_H-M   'P 1'
#
loop_
_entity.id
_entity.type
_entity.pdbx_description
1 polymer ?
#
loop_
_entity_poly.entity_id
_entity_poly.type
_entity_poly.pdbx_seq_one_letter_code
_entity_poly.pdbx_strand_id
1 'polypeptide(L)'
;MRCSCPPAPTRRTEARLRAVVRTSSSARTTATSTTTERTSSTPRCPIRAAAAATGAALPWETTSSTSPAMRHVKRSPIPTGMPGSTGVATRRTTNAPGRPLPSSGPADTAISGSGPTPFPAASRPLRNLSRTSLPRGPGDAGVFCYGYPSSFMTAWMVLAFAAAMAAREPAALSVGTATAAPGRRVFGAIEVPAGVDAATRIDVAVIRGTKPGPVLALVSGAHGTEYASIVAVSKLVSAIDPAALSGTVVLVPLVNVASFEQKVPHVNPVDGKSMNRFYPGRMEGTQTERASFLLTREVVEKCDHLIDLHGGDLDEDLRPYSYWTKTGNAAQDAVSREMVLAFGLDHVIVSTDRPKDPQASRYLENTATTRGKPSITVEAGHAGTVEPDDVAALVDGCLSVMRYLKMLPGAPTRVEHPVWIDSVKTVASGETGLFYPTVRRGTYVAEGMTVGYVTDFVGRRIFEARAPASGVVLYVCAVPSMKKGDTVANVGTIAASPP
;
A
#
# COMPACT_ATOMS: atom_id res chain seq x y z
N MET A 1 -21.98 65.28 32.44
CA MET A 1 -21.26 64.29 33.29
C MET A 1 -20.81 63.18 32.33
N ARG A 2 -19.58 63.16 31.80
CA ARG A 2 -18.28 62.76 32.39
C ARG A 2 -18.25 61.33 32.98
N CYS A 3 -17.66 60.42 32.20
CA CYS A 3 -16.60 59.43 32.54
C CYS A 3 -16.95 58.31 33.55
N SER A 4 -16.36 57.09 33.49
CA SER A 4 -14.94 56.77 33.20
C SER A 4 -14.71 55.33 32.72
N CYS A 5 -13.58 55.10 32.03
CA CYS A 5 -13.00 53.76 31.81
C CYS A 5 -12.10 53.31 32.99
N PRO A 6 -11.88 52.00 33.20
CA PRO A 6 -10.78 51.50 34.04
C PRO A 6 -9.43 51.47 33.28
N PRO A 7 -8.27 51.54 33.97
CA PRO A 7 -6.95 51.70 33.35
C PRO A 7 -6.20 50.39 33.07
N ALA A 8 -5.17 50.47 32.22
CA ALA A 8 -4.17 49.43 32.01
C ALA A 8 -2.91 49.67 32.87
N PRO A 9 -2.17 48.62 33.28
CA PRO A 9 -0.88 48.77 33.98
C PRO A 9 0.27 49.06 33.01
N THR A 10 1.17 49.95 33.41
CA THR A 10 2.34 50.42 32.64
C THR A 10 3.64 49.66 32.95
N ARG A 11 4.64 49.79 32.07
CA ARG A 11 5.91 49.04 32.06
C ARG A 11 7.06 49.73 32.80
N ARG A 12 8.03 48.92 33.27
CA ARG A 12 9.52 49.06 33.31
C ARG A 12 10.07 48.42 34.62
N THR A 13 11.25 47.81 34.69
CA THR A 13 12.46 47.85 33.83
C THR A 13 13.22 46.50 33.85
N GLU A 14 13.94 46.20 32.75
CA GLU A 14 15.27 45.55 32.61
C GLU A 14 15.73 44.41 33.57
N ALA A 15 16.41 43.30 33.22
CA ALA A 15 17.00 42.68 32.02
C ALA A 15 18.38 42.09 32.40
N ARG A 16 18.53 40.75 32.42
CA ARG A 16 19.76 39.96 32.11
C ARG A 16 19.45 38.46 32.28
N LEU A 17 19.42 37.64 31.22
CA LEU A 17 20.57 36.95 30.60
C LEU A 17 21.33 35.97 31.52
N ARG A 18 21.00 34.67 31.44
CA ARG A 18 21.85 33.63 30.80
C ARG A 18 21.17 32.26 30.78
N ALA A 19 21.48 31.47 29.74
CA ALA A 19 21.04 30.09 29.57
C ALA A 19 21.95 29.10 30.31
N VAL A 20 21.45 27.88 30.59
CA VAL A 20 22.18 26.62 30.40
C VAL A 20 21.17 25.50 30.06
N VAL A 21 21.36 24.86 28.91
CA VAL A 21 20.91 23.49 28.64
C VAL A 21 22.03 22.55 29.03
N ARG A 22 21.78 21.50 29.84
CA ARG A 22 22.62 20.28 29.85
C ARG A 22 21.99 19.07 30.55
N THR A 23 21.75 18.03 29.74
CA THR A 23 22.11 16.61 29.98
C THR A 23 21.94 16.00 31.39
N SER A 24 20.99 15.07 31.52
CA SER A 24 21.00 14.01 32.52
C SER A 24 21.77 12.78 32.00
N SER A 25 23.03 12.63 32.38
CA SER A 25 23.78 11.38 32.19
C SER A 25 23.66 10.47 33.41
N SER A 26 23.61 9.16 33.18
CA SER A 26 23.55 8.15 34.24
C SER A 26 24.71 8.29 35.25
N ALA A 27 24.42 8.05 36.53
CA ALA A 27 25.41 7.65 37.52
C ALA A 27 24.84 6.52 38.38
N ARG A 28 25.59 5.41 38.47
CA ARG A 28 25.27 4.21 39.26
C ARG A 28 26.11 4.25 40.54
N THR A 29 25.51 3.96 41.69
CA THR A 29 26.22 3.92 42.98
C THR A 29 26.52 2.48 43.41
N THR A 30 27.63 2.30 44.13
CA THR A 30 28.31 1.03 44.46
C THR A 30 28.21 0.63 45.93
N ALA A 31 28.19 -0.67 46.24
CA ALA A 31 28.72 -1.31 47.47
C ALA A 31 28.71 -2.86 47.33
N THR A 32 29.85 -3.54 47.15
CA THR A 32 30.55 -4.44 48.14
C THR A 32 29.68 -5.54 48.79
N SER A 33 30.05 -6.83 48.84
CA SER A 33 31.31 -7.57 48.54
C SER A 33 30.97 -9.04 48.11
N THR A 34 31.83 -10.07 47.97
CA THR A 34 33.21 -10.35 48.46
C THR A 34 33.97 -11.36 47.54
N THR A 35 35.25 -11.53 47.84
CA THR A 35 36.36 -12.31 47.26
C THR A 35 36.27 -13.86 47.30
N THR A 36 36.74 -14.54 46.24
CA THR A 36 37.72 -15.66 46.35
C THR A 36 38.47 -15.91 45.02
N GLU A 37 39.72 -16.37 45.08
CA GLU A 37 40.65 -16.62 43.96
C GLU A 37 40.30 -17.93 43.18
N ARG A 38 40.94 -18.37 42.06
CA ARG A 38 42.37 -18.31 41.68
C ARG A 38 42.65 -18.81 40.25
N THR A 39 43.63 -18.21 39.53
CA THR A 39 44.50 -18.75 38.43
C THR A 39 43.86 -19.53 37.24
N SER A 40 44.28 -19.43 35.96
CA SER A 40 45.30 -18.67 35.19
C SER A 40 45.04 -19.00 33.68
N SER A 41 45.69 -18.49 32.63
CA SER A 41 46.89 -17.64 32.39
C SER A 41 46.81 -17.01 30.97
N THR A 42 47.67 -16.05 30.65
CA THR A 42 47.87 -15.45 29.31
C THR A 42 49.26 -15.81 28.72
N PRO A 43 49.57 -15.54 27.43
CA PRO A 43 50.00 -14.23 26.86
C PRO A 43 49.22 -13.88 25.56
N ARG A 44 49.42 -12.83 24.72
CA ARG A 44 50.05 -11.46 24.67
C ARG A 44 49.31 -10.73 23.49
N CYS A 45 48.99 -9.43 23.47
CA CYS A 45 49.81 -8.18 23.40
C CYS A 45 50.50 -7.95 22.02
N PRO A 46 50.66 -6.70 21.47
CA PRO A 46 50.25 -5.33 21.90
C PRO A 46 49.35 -4.54 20.89
N ILE A 47 48.45 -3.63 21.30
CA ILE A 47 48.59 -2.15 21.54
C ILE A 47 48.92 -1.28 20.29
N ARG A 48 48.01 -0.37 19.88
CA ARG A 48 48.09 1.10 20.12
C ARG A 48 46.83 1.87 19.71
N ALA A 49 46.57 3.02 20.35
CA ALA A 49 45.46 3.94 20.09
C ALA A 49 45.95 5.42 20.16
N ALA A 50 45.25 6.32 19.45
CA ALA A 50 45.24 7.80 19.49
C ALA A 50 44.88 8.33 18.09
N ALA A 51 44.35 9.54 17.84
CA ALA A 51 43.54 10.50 18.62
C ALA A 51 42.98 11.53 17.59
N ALA A 52 41.97 12.32 17.95
CA ALA A 52 41.34 13.31 17.04
C ALA A 52 41.97 14.72 17.15
N ALA A 53 41.99 15.50 16.06
CA ALA A 53 41.90 16.98 16.09
C ALA A 53 41.71 17.64 14.69
N THR A 54 40.71 18.54 14.62
CA THR A 54 40.64 19.85 13.89
C THR A 54 41.19 20.02 12.46
N GLY A 55 40.32 20.47 11.55
CA GLY A 55 40.65 20.88 10.19
C GLY A 55 41.11 22.33 9.97
N ALA A 56 41.33 22.64 8.69
CA ALA A 56 41.35 23.97 8.06
C ALA A 56 41.17 23.77 6.53
N ALA A 57 40.88 24.83 5.77
CA ALA A 57 40.47 24.74 4.36
C ALA A 57 41.36 25.52 3.38
N LEU A 58 41.40 25.05 2.11
CA LEU A 58 41.90 25.72 0.88
C LEU A 58 43.43 25.93 0.78
N PRO A 59 44.02 26.12 -0.43
CA PRO A 59 43.41 26.43 -1.74
C PRO A 59 43.84 25.56 -2.96
N TRP A 60 43.25 25.90 -4.12
CA TRP A 60 43.67 25.66 -5.52
C TRP A 60 45.16 26.08 -5.76
N GLU A 61 45.97 25.50 -6.65
CA GLU A 61 45.81 25.43 -8.13
C GLU A 61 46.73 24.35 -8.81
N THR A 62 46.67 24.27 -10.14
CA THR A 62 47.29 23.36 -11.13
C THR A 62 48.80 23.06 -11.06
N THR A 63 49.19 21.88 -11.57
CA THR A 63 50.06 21.78 -12.78
C THR A 63 50.10 20.35 -13.37
N SER A 64 50.62 20.24 -14.59
CA SER A 64 50.52 19.11 -15.54
C SER A 64 51.67 18.09 -15.51
N SER A 65 51.42 16.82 -15.91
CA SER A 65 52.27 16.11 -16.92
C SER A 65 51.67 14.81 -17.50
N THR A 66 51.63 14.76 -18.84
CA THR A 66 51.87 13.61 -19.76
C THR A 66 51.25 12.21 -19.55
N SER A 67 50.42 11.79 -20.53
CA SER A 67 50.14 10.38 -20.90
C SER A 67 51.05 9.89 -22.03
N PRO A 68 51.19 8.56 -22.21
CA PRO A 68 50.77 7.88 -23.47
C PRO A 68 50.13 6.49 -23.21
N ALA A 69 49.41 5.82 -24.11
CA ALA A 69 48.73 6.15 -25.37
C ALA A 69 47.68 5.05 -25.69
N MET A 70 46.60 5.36 -26.42
CA MET A 70 45.66 4.38 -26.98
C MET A 70 45.75 4.33 -28.51
N ARG A 71 45.54 3.14 -29.12
CA ARG A 71 45.61 2.93 -30.57
C ARG A 71 44.27 3.19 -31.28
N HIS A 72 44.36 3.74 -32.50
CA HIS A 72 43.25 4.06 -33.42
C HIS A 72 42.55 2.83 -34.03
N VAL A 73 41.31 3.01 -34.51
CA VAL A 73 40.92 2.81 -35.93
C VAL A 73 39.82 3.80 -36.39
N LYS A 74 40.13 4.52 -37.48
CA LYS A 74 39.35 5.21 -38.55
C LYS A 74 37.83 5.52 -38.45
N ARG A 75 37.49 6.75 -38.88
CA ARG A 75 36.20 7.16 -39.51
C ARG A 75 36.40 7.42 -41.01
N SER A 76 35.32 7.38 -41.81
CA SER A 76 35.30 7.75 -43.25
C SER A 76 34.42 8.99 -43.52
N PRO A 77 34.59 9.72 -44.65
CA PRO A 77 34.08 11.09 -44.81
C PRO A 77 32.82 11.24 -45.69
N ILE A 78 32.27 12.46 -45.65
CA ILE A 78 31.16 12.98 -46.48
C ILE A 78 31.66 13.41 -47.88
N PRO A 79 30.91 13.18 -48.97
CA PRO A 79 31.15 13.82 -50.26
C PRO A 79 30.12 14.94 -50.56
N THR A 80 30.61 16.06 -51.11
CA THR A 80 29.80 17.17 -51.67
C THR A 80 29.84 17.15 -53.21
N GLY A 81 28.71 17.40 -53.88
CA GLY A 81 28.68 17.56 -55.35
C GLY A 81 27.33 18.02 -55.91
N MET A 82 27.31 19.23 -56.45
CA MET A 82 26.29 19.84 -57.36
C MET A 82 26.93 19.94 -58.77
N PRO A 83 26.24 20.28 -59.91
CA PRO A 83 25.00 21.08 -60.02
C PRO A 83 24.00 20.68 -61.14
N GLY A 84 22.87 21.42 -61.24
CA GLY A 84 21.99 21.40 -62.42
C GLY A 84 20.70 22.22 -62.24
N SER A 85 20.50 23.24 -63.09
CA SER A 85 19.32 24.15 -63.09
C SER A 85 18.05 23.48 -63.65
N THR A 86 16.83 23.88 -63.31
CA THR A 86 16.12 25.10 -63.79
C THR A 86 14.72 25.19 -63.14
N GLY A 87 14.07 26.37 -63.12
CA GLY A 87 12.63 26.50 -62.81
C GLY A 87 12.24 27.73 -61.99
N VAL A 88 11.76 28.79 -62.66
CA VAL A 88 11.29 30.04 -62.02
C VAL A 88 9.77 30.05 -61.87
N ALA A 89 9.24 30.44 -60.70
CA ALA A 89 7.96 31.14 -60.57
C ALA A 89 7.84 31.86 -59.20
N THR A 90 7.20 33.02 -59.18
CA THR A 90 7.07 33.90 -58.01
C THR A 90 5.62 34.12 -57.59
N ARG A 91 5.34 34.24 -56.28
CA ARG A 91 4.61 35.38 -55.66
C ARG A 91 4.41 35.23 -54.14
N ARG A 92 4.41 36.38 -53.44
CA ARG A 92 3.90 36.57 -52.07
C ARG A 92 2.40 36.92 -52.12
N THR A 93 1.65 36.62 -51.05
CA THR A 93 0.67 37.50 -50.33
C THR A 93 -0.02 36.68 -49.20
N THR A 94 0.25 36.91 -47.91
CA THR A 94 -0.39 37.84 -46.92
C THR A 94 -1.68 37.36 -46.21
N ASN A 95 -1.59 37.30 -44.87
CA ASN A 95 -2.55 37.69 -43.82
C ASN A 95 -3.86 36.92 -43.51
N ALA A 96 -3.95 36.61 -42.21
CA ALA A 96 -5.07 36.79 -41.25
C ALA A 96 -5.90 35.56 -40.80
N PRO A 97 -6.40 35.53 -39.53
CA PRO A 97 -6.87 34.31 -38.85
C PRO A 97 -8.40 34.24 -38.60
N GLY A 98 -8.90 33.02 -38.40
CA GLY A 98 -10.31 32.74 -38.02
C GLY A 98 -10.59 32.81 -36.51
N ARG A 99 -11.82 33.21 -36.14
CA ARG A 99 -12.31 33.42 -34.75
C ARG A 99 -13.06 32.20 -34.17
N PRO A 100 -13.26 32.15 -32.82
CA PRO A 100 -13.94 31.05 -32.11
C PRO A 100 -15.41 31.36 -31.71
N LEU A 101 -16.21 30.32 -31.42
CA LEU A 101 -17.54 30.33 -30.77
C LEU A 101 -17.83 28.93 -30.14
N PRO A 102 -18.80 28.75 -29.22
CA PRO A 102 -18.86 29.41 -27.90
C PRO A 102 -19.26 28.43 -26.75
N SER A 103 -19.30 28.94 -25.52
CA SER A 103 -19.87 28.27 -24.33
C SER A 103 -21.37 28.56 -24.14
N SER A 104 -22.14 27.63 -23.56
CA SER A 104 -23.45 27.94 -22.96
C SER A 104 -23.78 27.07 -21.75
N GLY A 105 -24.29 27.71 -20.70
CA GLY A 105 -24.79 27.10 -19.47
C GLY A 105 -26.32 26.87 -19.48
N PRO A 106 -27.00 27.01 -18.32
CA PRO A 106 -28.05 26.08 -17.89
C PRO A 106 -29.51 26.56 -18.11
N ALA A 107 -30.46 25.63 -17.99
CA ALA A 107 -31.89 25.93 -17.73
C ALA A 107 -32.65 24.73 -17.12
N ASP A 108 -33.70 25.04 -16.35
CA ASP A 108 -34.51 24.15 -15.50
C ASP A 108 -35.92 23.83 -16.06
N THR A 109 -36.61 22.88 -15.40
CA THR A 109 -38.09 22.75 -15.22
C THR A 109 -39.05 22.46 -16.39
N ALA A 110 -39.82 21.34 -16.27
CA ALA A 110 -41.29 21.30 -16.09
C ALA A 110 -41.83 19.82 -16.14
N ILE A 111 -42.28 19.21 -15.04
CA ILE A 111 -43.68 19.05 -14.55
C ILE A 111 -44.60 18.11 -15.36
N SER A 112 -44.90 16.93 -14.77
CA SER A 112 -46.21 16.23 -14.63
C SER A 112 -45.97 14.72 -14.39
N GLY A 113 -46.78 13.92 -13.68
CA GLY A 113 -47.97 14.20 -12.86
C GLY A 113 -48.82 12.92 -12.67
N SER A 114 -49.39 12.71 -11.48
CA SER A 114 -50.36 11.65 -11.07
C SER A 114 -49.83 10.22 -10.77
N GLY A 115 -50.50 9.54 -9.81
CA GLY A 115 -50.15 8.22 -9.25
C GLY A 115 -51.25 7.14 -9.45
N PRO A 116 -51.70 6.41 -8.40
CA PRO A 116 -51.12 5.09 -8.12
C PRO A 116 -52.12 3.90 -7.94
N THR A 117 -51.56 2.68 -7.83
CA THR A 117 -52.20 1.39 -7.37
C THR A 117 -53.18 0.69 -8.35
N PRO A 118 -53.61 -0.59 -8.13
CA PRO A 118 -53.30 -1.57 -7.07
C PRO A 118 -52.98 -3.03 -7.54
N PHE A 119 -52.81 -3.93 -6.56
CA PHE A 119 -52.73 -5.40 -6.66
C PHE A 119 -53.95 -6.06 -7.37
N PRO A 120 -53.83 -7.37 -7.71
CA PRO A 120 -54.71 -8.33 -7.04
C PRO A 120 -54.02 -9.62 -6.55
N ALA A 121 -54.73 -10.37 -5.70
CA ALA A 121 -54.33 -11.68 -5.16
C ALA A 121 -55.43 -12.73 -5.38
N ALA A 122 -55.03 -13.99 -5.61
CA ALA A 122 -55.86 -15.21 -5.59
C ALA A 122 -54.93 -16.45 -5.64
N SER A 123 -55.17 -17.66 -5.12
CA SER A 123 -55.91 -18.23 -3.99
C SER A 123 -56.27 -19.69 -4.32
N ARG A 124 -55.39 -20.66 -3.95
CA ARG A 124 -55.70 -22.09 -3.66
C ARG A 124 -56.29 -22.96 -4.83
N PRO A 125 -56.43 -24.32 -4.72
CA PRO A 125 -56.31 -25.19 -3.53
C PRO A 125 -55.42 -26.46 -3.64
N LEU A 126 -55.36 -27.20 -2.52
CA LEU A 126 -54.75 -28.53 -2.35
C LEU A 126 -55.60 -29.67 -2.97
N ARG A 127 -54.97 -30.82 -3.24
CA ARG A 127 -55.65 -32.14 -3.29
C ARG A 127 -54.91 -33.19 -2.46
N ASN A 128 -55.68 -33.90 -1.63
CA ASN A 128 -55.30 -35.16 -0.98
C ASN A 128 -55.45 -36.35 -1.94
N LEU A 129 -54.60 -37.36 -1.77
CA LEU A 129 -54.80 -38.80 -2.04
C LEU A 129 -53.55 -39.49 -1.41
N SER A 130 -53.54 -40.60 -0.69
CA SER A 130 -54.49 -41.46 0.05
C SER A 130 -53.67 -42.70 0.49
N ARG A 131 -54.03 -43.37 1.59
CA ARG A 131 -53.31 -44.55 2.12
C ARG A 131 -53.45 -45.81 1.24
N THR A 132 -52.40 -46.63 1.17
CA THR A 132 -52.41 -48.11 1.02
C THR A 132 -51.07 -48.65 1.55
N SER A 133 -51.00 -49.27 2.74
CA SER A 133 -51.25 -50.70 3.06
C SER A 133 -50.03 -51.63 2.88
N LEU A 134 -49.44 -52.05 4.00
CA LEU A 134 -48.42 -53.11 4.13
C LEU A 134 -48.99 -54.52 3.85
N PRO A 135 -48.16 -55.46 3.39
CA PRO A 135 -48.28 -56.89 3.70
C PRO A 135 -47.21 -57.36 4.71
N ARG A 136 -47.50 -58.42 5.47
CA ARG A 136 -46.61 -59.07 6.45
C ARG A 136 -46.29 -60.52 6.06
N GLY A 137 -45.00 -60.88 6.10
CA GLY A 137 -44.49 -62.26 6.27
C GLY A 137 -44.70 -63.23 5.10
N PRO A 138 -44.18 -64.49 5.20
CA PRO A 138 -43.49 -65.11 6.34
C PRO A 138 -42.07 -65.66 6.00
N GLY A 139 -41.41 -66.31 6.97
CA GLY A 139 -40.45 -67.40 6.69
C GLY A 139 -39.07 -67.29 7.33
N ASP A 140 -38.80 -68.14 8.32
CA ASP A 140 -37.45 -68.42 8.81
C ASP A 140 -36.58 -69.10 7.74
N ALA A 141 -35.31 -68.70 7.64
CA ALA A 141 -34.24 -69.49 7.05
C ALA A 141 -32.92 -69.21 7.79
N GLY A 142 -32.32 -70.24 8.38
CA GLY A 142 -31.17 -70.10 9.27
C GLY A 142 -29.88 -69.67 8.55
N VAL A 143 -29.19 -68.69 9.10
CA VAL A 143 -27.85 -68.28 8.65
C VAL A 143 -26.80 -69.14 9.37
N PHE A 144 -26.12 -70.00 8.61
CA PHE A 144 -24.92 -70.70 9.08
C PHE A 144 -23.75 -69.70 9.21
N CYS A 145 -23.44 -69.29 10.44
CA CYS A 145 -22.26 -68.49 10.72
C CYS A 145 -20.98 -69.34 10.63
N TYR A 146 -20.33 -69.35 9.46
CA TYR A 146 -18.92 -69.74 9.38
C TYR A 146 -18.06 -68.63 9.99
N GLY A 147 -17.45 -68.91 11.14
CA GLY A 147 -16.59 -67.97 11.85
C GLY A 147 -15.26 -67.74 11.12
N TYR A 148 -15.14 -66.61 10.44
CA TYR A 148 -13.83 -66.05 10.09
C TYR A 148 -13.23 -65.33 11.32
N PRO A 149 -11.92 -65.45 11.58
CA PRO A 149 -11.30 -64.79 12.73
C PRO A 149 -11.39 -63.27 12.63
N SER A 150 -12.02 -62.66 13.63
CA SER A 150 -12.36 -61.23 13.72
C SER A 150 -11.15 -60.27 13.72
N SER A 151 -9.94 -60.80 13.82
CA SER A 151 -8.67 -60.06 13.75
C SER A 151 -8.31 -59.54 12.36
N PHE A 152 -8.83 -60.13 11.28
CA PHE A 152 -8.47 -59.70 9.91
C PHE A 152 -9.30 -58.51 9.39
N MET A 153 -10.60 -58.44 9.69
CA MET A 153 -11.45 -57.31 9.27
C MET A 153 -11.13 -56.01 10.02
N THR A 154 -10.72 -56.10 11.29
CA THR A 154 -10.30 -54.95 12.08
C THR A 154 -8.97 -54.37 11.57
N ALA A 155 -7.99 -55.22 11.24
CA ALA A 155 -6.73 -54.78 10.63
C ALA A 155 -6.95 -54.08 9.27
N TRP A 156 -7.83 -54.62 8.42
CA TRP A 156 -8.18 -53.99 7.14
C TRP A 156 -8.96 -52.68 7.29
N MET A 157 -9.86 -52.57 8.27
CA MET A 157 -10.52 -51.28 8.55
C MET A 157 -9.53 -50.23 9.05
N VAL A 158 -8.58 -50.58 9.93
CA VAL A 158 -7.56 -49.65 10.42
C VAL A 158 -6.60 -49.22 9.29
N LEU A 159 -6.18 -50.15 8.42
CA LEU A 159 -5.35 -49.83 7.25
C LEU A 159 -6.11 -49.01 6.20
N ALA A 160 -7.39 -49.28 5.96
CA ALA A 160 -8.23 -48.47 5.07
C ALA A 160 -8.50 -47.07 5.64
N PHE A 161 -8.68 -46.94 6.96
CA PHE A 161 -8.82 -45.63 7.62
C PHE A 161 -7.49 -44.86 7.61
N ALA A 162 -6.35 -45.53 7.79
CA ALA A 162 -5.03 -44.93 7.66
C ALA A 162 -4.72 -44.49 6.22
N ALA A 163 -5.13 -45.26 5.20
CA ALA A 163 -5.01 -44.90 3.80
C ALA A 163 -5.97 -43.76 3.40
N ALA A 164 -7.15 -43.66 4.01
CA ALA A 164 -8.07 -42.52 3.86
C ALA A 164 -7.62 -41.27 4.65
N MET A 165 -6.84 -41.47 5.71
CA MET A 165 -6.17 -40.41 6.51
C MET A 165 -4.74 -40.10 6.01
N ALA A 166 -4.32 -40.67 4.88
CA ALA A 166 -3.27 -40.09 4.06
C ALA A 166 -3.82 -38.77 3.51
N ALA A 167 -3.77 -37.73 4.34
CA ALA A 167 -4.30 -36.42 4.04
C ALA A 167 -3.77 -36.01 2.66
N ARG A 168 -4.67 -35.84 1.70
CA ARG A 168 -4.33 -35.23 0.40
C ARG A 168 -3.53 -33.99 0.73
N GLU A 169 -2.24 -33.98 0.38
CA GLU A 169 -1.45 -32.76 0.56
C GLU A 169 -2.23 -31.65 -0.14
N PRO A 170 -2.55 -30.53 0.55
CA PRO A 170 -3.27 -29.46 -0.09
C PRO A 170 -2.49 -29.06 -1.34
N ALA A 171 -3.20 -29.08 -2.48
CA ALA A 171 -2.59 -28.93 -3.80
C ALA A 171 -1.65 -27.72 -3.81
N ALA A 172 -0.50 -27.85 -4.48
CA ALA A 172 0.50 -26.79 -4.47
C ALA A 172 -0.11 -25.47 -4.95
N LEU A 173 0.00 -24.43 -4.11
CA LEU A 173 -0.53 -23.11 -4.45
C LEU A 173 0.31 -22.54 -5.59
N SER A 174 -0.34 -22.31 -6.73
CA SER A 174 0.24 -21.69 -7.91
C SER A 174 -0.28 -20.26 -8.08
N VAL A 175 0.65 -19.31 -8.22
CA VAL A 175 0.39 -17.90 -8.53
C VAL A 175 1.23 -17.52 -9.74
N GLY A 176 0.57 -17.31 -10.88
CA GLY A 176 1.23 -17.23 -12.17
C GLY A 176 2.07 -18.49 -12.42
N THR A 177 3.35 -18.30 -12.77
CA THR A 177 4.31 -19.40 -12.96
C THR A 177 4.95 -19.91 -11.66
N ALA A 178 4.76 -19.25 -10.52
CA ALA A 178 5.33 -19.67 -9.24
C ALA A 178 4.46 -20.74 -8.55
N THR A 179 5.01 -21.92 -8.29
CA THR A 179 4.33 -23.01 -7.56
C THR A 179 5.22 -23.55 -6.44
N ALA A 180 4.81 -23.38 -5.18
CA ALA A 180 5.63 -23.75 -4.02
C ALA A 180 5.19 -25.09 -3.37
N ALA A 181 6.14 -26.03 -3.27
CA ALA A 181 6.03 -27.19 -2.40
C ALA A 181 6.22 -26.77 -0.92
N PRO A 182 5.77 -27.57 0.07
CA PRO A 182 5.96 -27.27 1.49
C PRO A 182 7.44 -27.02 1.85
N GLY A 183 7.69 -26.02 2.69
CA GLY A 183 9.04 -25.60 3.11
C GLY A 183 9.89 -24.99 1.99
N ARG A 184 9.30 -24.49 0.89
CA ARG A 184 10.02 -23.88 -0.23
C ARG A 184 9.62 -22.43 -0.48
N ARG A 185 10.59 -21.66 -0.98
CA ARG A 185 10.42 -20.36 -1.63
C ARG A 185 10.62 -20.58 -3.12
N VAL A 186 9.66 -20.13 -3.94
CA VAL A 186 9.71 -20.21 -5.40
C VAL A 186 9.41 -18.84 -5.99
N PHE A 187 10.19 -18.46 -7.00
CA PHE A 187 10.02 -17.24 -7.77
C PHE A 187 9.36 -17.57 -9.10
N GLY A 188 8.56 -16.65 -9.61
CA GLY A 188 7.93 -16.73 -10.92
C GLY A 188 7.34 -15.37 -11.27
N ALA A 189 6.36 -15.37 -12.16
CA ALA A 189 5.67 -14.16 -12.57
C ALA A 189 4.21 -14.42 -12.96
N ILE A 190 3.39 -13.39 -12.81
CA ILE A 190 2.11 -13.24 -13.46
C ILE A 190 2.38 -12.59 -14.81
N GLU A 191 2.32 -13.39 -15.88
CA GLU A 191 2.53 -12.93 -17.25
C GLU A 191 1.26 -12.24 -17.76
N VAL A 192 1.33 -10.95 -18.07
CA VAL A 192 0.23 -10.14 -18.60
C VAL A 192 0.38 -10.07 -20.12
N PRO A 193 -0.37 -10.87 -20.92
CA PRO A 193 -0.20 -10.90 -22.36
C PRO A 193 -0.53 -9.54 -23.02
N ALA A 194 -0.03 -9.37 -24.24
CA ALA A 194 -0.35 -8.22 -25.07
C ALA A 194 -1.86 -8.20 -25.41
N GLY A 195 -2.40 -7.00 -25.59
CA GLY A 195 -3.79 -6.75 -25.97
C GLY A 195 -3.84 -5.59 -26.95
N VAL A 196 -4.60 -4.54 -26.60
CA VAL A 196 -4.56 -3.25 -27.32
C VAL A 196 -3.23 -2.50 -27.17
N ASP A 197 -2.43 -2.92 -26.18
CA ASP A 197 -1.11 -2.39 -25.83
C ASP A 197 -0.17 -3.55 -25.45
N ALA A 198 1.09 -3.21 -25.14
CA ALA A 198 2.16 -4.18 -24.93
C ALA A 198 1.90 -5.14 -23.77
N ALA A 199 2.47 -6.35 -23.87
CA ALA A 199 2.57 -7.28 -22.76
C ALA A 199 3.40 -6.67 -21.61
N THR A 200 3.18 -7.15 -20.39
CA THR A 200 4.05 -6.88 -19.24
C THR A 200 4.14 -8.11 -18.35
N ARG A 201 5.04 -8.08 -17.37
CA ARG A 201 5.32 -9.20 -16.48
C ARG A 201 5.41 -8.68 -15.06
N ILE A 202 4.68 -9.29 -14.14
CA ILE A 202 4.65 -8.92 -12.72
C ILE A 202 5.33 -10.04 -11.93
N ASP A 203 6.53 -9.80 -11.41
CA ASP A 203 7.28 -10.81 -10.65
C ASP A 203 6.60 -11.10 -9.30
N VAL A 204 6.57 -12.39 -8.93
CA VAL A 204 5.95 -12.90 -7.70
C VAL A 204 6.86 -13.91 -7.00
N ALA A 205 6.89 -13.85 -5.68
CA ALA A 205 7.47 -14.88 -4.84
C ALA A 205 6.37 -15.60 -4.05
N VAL A 206 6.39 -16.93 -4.06
CA VAL A 206 5.50 -17.76 -3.22
C VAL A 206 6.37 -18.48 -2.20
N ILE A 207 6.10 -18.23 -0.92
CA ILE A 207 6.80 -18.84 0.21
C ILE A 207 5.81 -19.73 0.95
N ARG A 208 5.98 -21.05 0.86
CA ARG A 208 5.09 -22.02 1.52
C ARG A 208 5.78 -22.63 2.73
N GLY A 209 5.08 -22.57 3.85
CA GLY A 209 5.51 -23.13 5.13
C GLY A 209 5.62 -24.65 5.13
N THR A 210 6.24 -25.20 6.17
CA THR A 210 6.23 -26.65 6.43
C THR A 210 4.94 -27.12 7.09
N LYS A 211 4.15 -26.20 7.66
CA LYS A 211 2.91 -26.46 8.39
C LYS A 211 1.70 -25.87 7.66
N PRO A 212 0.50 -26.45 7.79
CA PRO A 212 -0.74 -25.85 7.29
C PRO A 212 -1.03 -24.52 8.02
N GLY A 213 -1.75 -23.62 7.33
CA GLY A 213 -2.09 -22.28 7.79
C GLY A 213 -2.70 -21.46 6.64
N PRO A 214 -3.07 -20.19 6.87
CA PRO A 214 -3.73 -19.36 5.88
C PRO A 214 -2.80 -18.93 4.74
N VAL A 215 -3.37 -18.41 3.66
CA VAL A 215 -2.66 -17.72 2.58
C VAL A 215 -2.73 -16.21 2.78
N LEU A 216 -1.59 -15.56 2.95
CA LEU A 216 -1.46 -14.10 3.05
C LEU A 216 -0.86 -13.52 1.77
N ALA A 217 -1.57 -12.61 1.12
CA ALA A 217 -1.04 -11.81 0.02
C ALA A 217 -0.45 -10.49 0.54
N LEU A 218 0.76 -10.16 0.11
CA LEU A 218 1.47 -8.90 0.36
C LEU A 218 1.80 -8.28 -1.00
N VAL A 219 1.17 -7.14 -1.32
CA VAL A 219 1.27 -6.53 -2.66
C VAL A 219 1.67 -5.06 -2.52
N SER A 220 2.56 -4.58 -3.38
CA SER A 220 3.01 -3.19 -3.41
C SER A 220 3.28 -2.68 -4.83
N GLY A 221 3.46 -1.36 -4.96
CA GLY A 221 3.84 -0.74 -6.22
C GLY A 221 2.72 -0.69 -7.25
N ALA A 222 1.47 -0.42 -6.82
CA ALA A 222 0.37 -0.10 -7.72
C ALA A 222 0.61 1.27 -8.42
N HIS A 223 1.25 2.20 -7.71
CA HIS A 223 2.06 3.25 -8.32
C HIS A 223 3.53 2.87 -8.15
N GLY A 224 4.31 2.94 -9.23
CA GLY A 224 5.67 2.39 -9.27
C GLY A 224 6.72 3.26 -8.58
N THR A 225 6.33 4.40 -8.01
CA THR A 225 7.24 5.40 -7.43
C THR A 225 7.07 5.56 -5.91
N GLU A 226 6.18 4.78 -5.30
CA GLU A 226 6.01 4.57 -3.86
C GLU A 226 7.11 3.63 -3.31
N TYR A 227 8.37 4.02 -3.43
CA TYR A 227 9.49 3.08 -3.32
C TYR A 227 9.64 2.37 -1.96
N ALA A 228 9.18 2.97 -0.85
CA ALA A 228 9.30 2.36 0.47
C ALA A 228 8.53 1.03 0.59
N SER A 229 7.32 0.95 0.02
CA SER A 229 6.51 -0.27 0.03
C SER A 229 7.13 -1.37 -0.85
N ILE A 230 7.59 -1.01 -2.05
CA ILE A 230 8.28 -1.90 -3.00
C ILE A 230 9.53 -2.51 -2.33
N VAL A 231 10.34 -1.70 -1.65
CA VAL A 231 11.53 -2.15 -0.93
C VAL A 231 11.18 -3.00 0.29
N ALA A 232 10.10 -2.68 1.02
CA ALA A 232 9.65 -3.47 2.17
C ALA A 232 9.19 -4.88 1.76
N VAL A 233 8.35 -5.01 0.72
CA VAL A 233 7.91 -6.32 0.22
C VAL A 233 9.09 -7.12 -0.34
N SER A 234 10.01 -6.46 -1.07
CA SER A 234 11.25 -7.09 -1.55
C SER A 234 12.12 -7.63 -0.40
N LYS A 235 12.29 -6.87 0.70
CA LYS A 235 12.98 -7.36 1.91
C LYS A 235 12.27 -8.55 2.54
N LEU A 236 10.94 -8.53 2.66
CA LEU A 236 10.14 -9.63 3.21
C LEU A 236 10.32 -10.95 2.43
N VAL A 237 10.50 -10.89 1.10
CA VAL A 237 10.81 -12.08 0.29
C VAL A 237 12.05 -12.80 0.82
N SER A 238 13.08 -12.07 1.28
CA SER A 238 14.29 -12.66 1.85
C SER A 238 14.12 -13.09 3.31
N ALA A 239 13.43 -12.28 4.11
CA ALA A 239 13.33 -12.41 5.57
C ALA A 239 12.43 -13.55 6.07
N ILE A 240 11.43 -13.97 5.29
CA ILE A 240 10.49 -15.02 5.71
C ILE A 240 11.11 -16.41 5.48
N ASP A 241 11.50 -17.08 6.56
CA ASP A 241 11.97 -18.48 6.55
C ASP A 241 10.81 -19.48 6.32
N PRO A 242 10.82 -20.29 5.25
CA PRO A 242 9.82 -21.33 5.01
C PRO A 242 9.74 -22.39 6.12
N ALA A 243 10.83 -22.65 6.87
CA ALA A 243 10.83 -23.65 7.92
C ALA A 243 10.04 -23.19 9.16
N ALA A 244 10.13 -21.90 9.51
CA ALA A 244 9.36 -21.28 10.59
C ALA A 244 7.89 -20.96 10.24
N LEU A 245 7.56 -20.89 8.95
CA LEU A 245 6.26 -20.48 8.44
C LEU A 245 5.18 -21.57 8.55
N SER A 246 3.96 -21.16 8.91
CA SER A 246 2.73 -21.94 8.79
C SER A 246 1.80 -21.26 7.77
N GLY A 247 1.28 -22.02 6.80
CA GLY A 247 0.52 -21.47 5.67
C GLY A 247 1.40 -21.05 4.49
N THR A 248 0.95 -20.05 3.73
CA THR A 248 1.67 -19.56 2.53
C THR A 248 1.66 -18.04 2.47
N VAL A 249 2.76 -17.42 2.06
CA VAL A 249 2.83 -15.99 1.73
C VAL A 249 3.05 -15.83 0.24
N VAL A 250 2.22 -15.00 -0.39
CA VAL A 250 2.35 -14.56 -1.78
C VAL A 250 2.82 -13.11 -1.74
N LEU A 251 4.00 -12.83 -2.32
CA LEU A 251 4.60 -11.49 -2.32
C LEU A 251 4.71 -10.98 -3.77
N VAL A 252 4.11 -9.83 -4.03
CA VAL A 252 4.18 -9.11 -5.31
C VAL A 252 4.78 -7.73 -5.06
N PRO A 253 6.11 -7.56 -5.17
CA PRO A 253 6.77 -6.31 -4.76
C PRO A 253 6.48 -5.11 -5.66
N LEU A 254 6.17 -5.34 -6.95
CA LEU A 254 5.96 -4.28 -7.92
C LEU A 254 4.94 -4.73 -8.97
N VAL A 255 3.77 -4.10 -8.97
CA VAL A 255 2.72 -4.34 -9.97
C VAL A 255 2.94 -3.45 -11.21
N ASN A 256 3.16 -2.16 -11.00
CA ASN A 256 3.23 -1.16 -12.07
C ASN A 256 4.67 -0.95 -12.57
N VAL A 257 5.21 -1.99 -13.22
CA VAL A 257 6.61 -2.02 -13.69
C VAL A 257 6.96 -0.80 -14.55
N ALA A 258 6.10 -0.44 -15.51
CA ALA A 258 6.35 0.69 -16.41
C ALA A 258 6.39 2.05 -15.67
N SER A 259 5.57 2.23 -14.64
CA SER A 259 5.61 3.42 -13.76
C SER A 259 6.93 3.49 -12.98
N PHE A 260 7.43 2.37 -12.44
CA PHE A 260 8.71 2.32 -11.73
C PHE A 260 9.90 2.60 -12.66
N GLU A 261 9.99 1.90 -13.79
CA GLU A 261 11.11 2.02 -14.74
C GLU A 261 11.22 3.44 -15.33
N GLN A 262 10.09 4.08 -15.61
CA GLN A 262 10.02 5.42 -16.19
C GLN A 262 9.91 6.53 -15.13
N LYS A 263 9.77 6.17 -13.85
CA LYS A 263 9.56 7.08 -12.70
C LYS A 263 8.35 8.00 -12.89
N VAL A 264 7.24 7.43 -13.34
CA VAL A 264 5.98 8.14 -13.62
C VAL A 264 5.01 7.94 -12.44
N PRO A 265 4.68 9.00 -11.68
CA PRO A 265 3.80 8.89 -10.52
C PRO A 265 2.33 8.71 -10.90
N HIS A 266 1.53 8.17 -9.97
CA HIS A 266 0.08 7.95 -10.00
C HIS A 266 -0.49 7.02 -11.08
N VAL A 267 0.18 6.87 -12.23
CA VAL A 267 -0.36 6.18 -13.40
C VAL A 267 0.64 5.25 -14.07
N ASN A 268 0.13 4.21 -14.72
CA ASN A 268 0.89 3.46 -15.71
C ASN A 268 1.07 4.34 -16.97
N PRO A 269 2.30 4.66 -17.40
CA PRO A 269 2.54 5.48 -18.59
C PRO A 269 2.10 4.82 -19.91
N VAL A 270 1.83 3.51 -19.93
CA VAL A 270 1.38 2.78 -21.13
C VAL A 270 -0.05 3.17 -21.53
N ASP A 271 -0.94 3.38 -20.56
CA ASP A 271 -2.37 3.65 -20.80
C ASP A 271 -2.94 4.86 -20.04
N GLY A 272 -2.10 5.54 -19.23
CA GLY A 272 -2.48 6.73 -18.45
C GLY A 272 -3.40 6.43 -17.26
N LYS A 273 -3.58 5.16 -16.88
CA LYS A 273 -4.49 4.76 -15.80
C LYS A 273 -3.75 4.54 -14.50
N SER A 274 -4.34 5.00 -13.39
CA SER A 274 -3.91 4.62 -12.04
C SER A 274 -4.34 3.19 -11.77
N MET A 275 -3.40 2.25 -11.59
CA MET A 275 -3.75 0.85 -11.27
C MET A 275 -4.59 0.74 -10.00
N ASN A 276 -4.43 1.68 -9.06
CA ASN A 276 -5.22 1.79 -7.84
C ASN A 276 -6.67 2.29 -8.08
N ARG A 277 -7.20 2.20 -9.31
CA ARG A 277 -8.59 2.60 -9.67
C ARG A 277 -9.32 1.62 -10.62
N PHE A 278 -8.64 0.61 -11.17
CA PHE A 278 -9.14 -0.24 -12.28
C PHE A 278 -9.29 -1.73 -11.94
N TYR A 279 -9.59 -2.03 -10.67
CA TYR A 279 -10.06 -3.35 -10.27
C TYR A 279 -11.55 -3.55 -10.63
N PRO A 280 -12.09 -4.79 -10.60
CA PRO A 280 -11.35 -6.07 -10.60
C PRO A 280 -10.61 -6.33 -11.92
N GLY A 281 -10.59 -5.37 -12.86
CA GLY A 281 -9.90 -5.46 -14.14
C GLY A 281 -10.70 -6.18 -15.22
N ARG A 282 -10.16 -6.14 -16.45
CA ARG A 282 -10.75 -6.76 -17.64
C ARG A 282 -9.65 -7.30 -18.54
N MET A 283 -9.75 -8.56 -18.95
CA MET A 283 -8.72 -9.25 -19.72
C MET A 283 -8.60 -8.73 -21.16
N GLU A 284 -9.65 -8.11 -21.69
CA GLU A 284 -9.71 -7.48 -23.01
C GLU A 284 -9.41 -5.97 -22.97
N GLY A 285 -9.08 -5.44 -21.79
CA GLY A 285 -8.81 -4.02 -21.56
C GLY A 285 -7.37 -3.60 -21.86
N THR A 286 -7.02 -2.39 -21.43
CA THR A 286 -5.64 -1.87 -21.47
C THR A 286 -4.73 -2.58 -20.46
N GLN A 287 -3.41 -2.36 -20.54
CA GLN A 287 -2.41 -3.07 -19.72
C GLN A 287 -2.75 -3.06 -18.23
N THR A 288 -3.15 -1.91 -17.70
CA THR A 288 -3.61 -1.74 -16.32
C THR A 288 -4.82 -2.62 -15.99
N GLU A 289 -5.82 -2.69 -16.86
CA GLU A 289 -7.01 -3.52 -16.65
C GLU A 289 -6.71 -5.02 -16.73
N ARG A 290 -5.80 -5.44 -17.62
CA ARG A 290 -5.35 -6.84 -17.73
C ARG A 290 -4.51 -7.26 -16.53
N ALA A 291 -3.63 -6.38 -16.05
CA ALA A 291 -2.86 -6.58 -14.82
C ALA A 291 -3.78 -6.71 -13.59
N SER A 292 -4.74 -5.79 -13.42
CA SER A 292 -5.73 -5.85 -12.33
C SER A 292 -6.62 -7.11 -12.41
N PHE A 293 -6.97 -7.57 -13.61
CA PHE A 293 -7.71 -8.83 -13.82
C PHE A 293 -6.89 -10.03 -13.33
N LEU A 294 -5.64 -10.12 -13.76
CA LEU A 294 -4.77 -11.24 -13.39
C LEU A 294 -4.41 -11.21 -11.91
N LEU A 295 -4.18 -10.04 -11.28
CA LEU A 295 -4.06 -9.95 -9.82
C LEU A 295 -5.31 -10.41 -9.08
N THR A 296 -6.50 -10.09 -9.60
CA THR A 296 -7.76 -10.57 -9.00
C THR A 296 -7.84 -12.10 -9.03
N ARG A 297 -7.50 -12.73 -10.16
CA ARG A 297 -7.54 -14.20 -10.33
C ARG A 297 -6.41 -14.94 -9.63
N GLU A 298 -5.19 -14.42 -9.72
CA GLU A 298 -3.97 -15.11 -9.29
C GLU A 298 -3.61 -14.80 -7.84
N VAL A 299 -4.01 -13.66 -7.29
CA VAL A 299 -3.68 -13.26 -5.91
C VAL A 299 -4.93 -13.19 -5.05
N VAL A 300 -5.91 -12.35 -5.39
CA VAL A 300 -7.06 -12.06 -4.51
C VAL A 300 -7.97 -13.26 -4.30
N GLU A 301 -8.32 -13.98 -5.36
CA GLU A 301 -9.18 -15.17 -5.28
C GLU A 301 -8.47 -16.36 -4.60
N LYS A 302 -7.14 -16.35 -4.53
CA LYS A 302 -6.30 -17.42 -3.97
C LYS A 302 -5.78 -17.15 -2.54
N CYS A 303 -5.91 -15.93 -2.03
CA CYS A 303 -5.52 -15.59 -0.64
C CYS A 303 -6.69 -15.71 0.35
N ASP A 304 -6.40 -15.89 1.63
CA ASP A 304 -7.36 -15.74 2.73
C ASP A 304 -7.35 -14.31 3.29
N HIS A 305 -6.17 -13.69 3.32
CA HIS A 305 -5.93 -12.33 3.80
C HIS A 305 -5.06 -11.55 2.81
N LEU A 306 -5.22 -10.22 2.76
CA LEU A 306 -4.42 -9.34 1.91
C LEU A 306 -3.96 -8.08 2.64
N ILE A 307 -2.70 -7.70 2.45
CA ILE A 307 -2.16 -6.38 2.80
C ILE A 307 -1.76 -5.70 1.49
N ASP A 308 -2.32 -4.52 1.27
CA ASP A 308 -2.06 -3.65 0.14
C ASP A 308 -1.14 -2.51 0.62
N LEU A 309 0.15 -2.55 0.25
CA LEU A 309 1.17 -1.63 0.75
C LEU A 309 1.43 -0.50 -0.26
N HIS A 310 1.16 0.72 0.18
CA HIS A 310 1.33 1.96 -0.56
C HIS A 310 2.28 2.90 0.21
N GLY A 311 2.47 4.11 -0.28
CA GLY A 311 3.18 5.20 0.39
C GLY A 311 2.96 6.51 -0.37
N GLY A 312 3.57 7.60 0.09
CA GLY A 312 3.55 8.83 -0.67
C GLY A 312 4.35 8.72 -1.97
N ASP A 313 3.70 9.00 -3.09
CA ASP A 313 4.33 9.12 -4.41
C ASP A 313 5.29 10.34 -4.49
N LEU A 314 5.89 10.61 -5.66
CA LEU A 314 6.96 11.60 -5.86
C LEU A 314 6.60 13.03 -5.38
N ASP A 315 5.34 13.40 -5.48
CA ASP A 315 4.80 14.71 -5.09
C ASP A 315 4.16 14.72 -3.69
N GLU A 316 4.28 13.64 -2.92
CA GLU A 316 3.47 13.40 -1.73
C GLU A 316 4.28 13.34 -0.42
N ASP A 317 4.14 14.35 0.44
CA ASP A 317 4.65 14.32 1.83
C ASP A 317 3.58 13.63 2.71
N LEU A 318 3.59 12.29 2.70
CA LEU A 318 2.62 11.43 3.38
C LEU A 318 3.15 10.93 4.72
N ARG A 319 2.35 11.00 5.80
CA ARG A 319 2.68 10.37 7.10
C ARG A 319 2.19 8.93 7.14
N PRO A 320 2.89 8.00 7.82
CA PRO A 320 2.43 6.62 7.88
C PRO A 320 1.03 6.47 8.49
N TYR A 321 0.15 5.66 7.91
CA TYR A 321 -1.15 5.29 8.47
C TYR A 321 -1.68 4.00 7.84
N SER A 322 -2.77 3.45 8.39
CA SER A 322 -3.49 2.31 7.82
C SER A 322 -4.94 2.66 7.53
N TYR A 323 -5.56 2.02 6.53
CA TYR A 323 -7.01 2.03 6.35
C TYR A 323 -7.64 0.78 6.96
N TRP A 324 -8.70 0.97 7.74
CA TRP A 324 -9.67 -0.06 8.11
C TRP A 324 -10.98 0.16 7.33
N THR A 325 -11.24 -0.68 6.34
CA THR A 325 -12.52 -0.70 5.62
C THR A 325 -13.59 -1.40 6.46
N LYS A 326 -14.71 -0.72 6.74
CA LYS A 326 -15.94 -1.33 7.27
C LYS A 326 -16.84 -1.77 6.12
N THR A 327 -16.88 -3.07 5.86
CA THR A 327 -17.70 -3.69 4.80
C THR A 327 -19.19 -3.74 5.16
N GLY A 328 -19.48 -3.88 6.46
CA GLY A 328 -20.81 -4.23 6.99
C GLY A 328 -20.95 -5.72 7.34
N ASN A 329 -19.94 -6.54 7.03
CA ASN A 329 -19.82 -7.91 7.54
C ASN A 329 -19.01 -7.88 8.84
N ALA A 330 -19.68 -7.88 9.99
CA ALA A 330 -19.05 -7.72 11.30
C ALA A 330 -17.92 -8.73 11.59
N ALA A 331 -18.00 -9.97 11.09
CA ALA A 331 -16.96 -10.98 11.30
C ALA A 331 -15.68 -10.66 10.50
N GLN A 332 -15.84 -10.22 9.26
CA GLN A 332 -14.73 -9.79 8.40
C GLN A 332 -14.12 -8.48 8.88
N ASP A 333 -14.98 -7.51 9.22
CA ASP A 333 -14.58 -6.19 9.72
C ASP A 333 -13.77 -6.32 11.02
N ALA A 334 -14.14 -7.24 11.91
CA ALA A 334 -13.38 -7.55 13.11
C ALA A 334 -11.98 -8.11 12.80
N VAL A 335 -11.82 -9.03 11.85
CA VAL A 335 -10.50 -9.55 11.47
C VAL A 335 -9.64 -8.46 10.82
N SER A 336 -10.21 -7.66 9.91
CA SER A 336 -9.48 -6.52 9.31
C SER A 336 -9.05 -5.48 10.36
N ARG A 337 -9.91 -5.18 11.35
CA ARG A 337 -9.57 -4.30 12.47
C ARG A 337 -8.36 -4.82 13.24
N GLU A 338 -8.40 -6.09 13.60
CA GLU A 338 -7.33 -6.74 14.35
C GLU A 338 -6.03 -6.89 13.54
N MET A 339 -6.12 -7.04 12.21
CA MET A 339 -4.98 -6.92 11.30
C MET A 339 -4.36 -5.52 11.32
N VAL A 340 -5.17 -4.44 11.25
CA VAL A 340 -4.62 -3.07 11.36
C VAL A 340 -3.95 -2.85 12.71
N LEU A 341 -4.60 -3.25 13.81
CA LEU A 341 -4.02 -3.12 15.16
C LEU A 341 -2.74 -3.94 15.33
N ALA A 342 -2.66 -5.13 14.72
CA ALA A 342 -1.45 -5.95 14.70
C ALA A 342 -0.36 -5.38 13.78
N PHE A 343 -0.70 -4.63 12.73
CA PHE A 343 0.28 -3.99 11.86
C PHE A 343 1.02 -2.85 12.57
N GLY A 344 0.34 -2.14 13.48
CA GLY A 344 1.00 -1.29 14.48
C GLY A 344 1.32 0.14 14.08
N LEU A 345 0.82 0.65 12.93
CA LEU A 345 0.86 2.08 12.63
C LEU A 345 -0.10 2.84 13.56
N ASP A 346 0.33 3.99 14.07
CA ASP A 346 -0.33 4.72 15.15
C ASP A 346 -1.58 5.53 14.73
N HIS A 347 -1.84 5.65 13.41
CA HIS A 347 -3.00 6.35 12.86
C HIS A 347 -3.79 5.42 11.94
N VAL A 348 -5.11 5.36 12.14
CA VAL A 348 -6.00 4.45 11.41
C VAL A 348 -7.21 5.20 10.85
N ILE A 349 -7.33 5.23 9.54
CA ILE A 349 -8.45 5.82 8.80
C ILE A 349 -9.56 4.79 8.66
N VAL A 350 -10.76 5.11 9.15
CA VAL A 350 -11.95 4.26 8.97
C VAL A 350 -12.62 4.62 7.65
N SER A 351 -12.58 3.71 6.67
CA SER A 351 -13.30 3.89 5.39
C SER A 351 -14.64 3.15 5.42
N THR A 352 -15.71 3.85 5.08
CA THR A 352 -17.09 3.33 5.02
C THR A 352 -17.72 3.48 3.62
N ASP A 353 -16.97 4.08 2.70
CA ASP A 353 -17.39 4.54 1.37
C ASP A 353 -16.92 3.63 0.22
N ARG A 354 -16.19 2.55 0.53
CA ARG A 354 -15.74 1.57 -0.47
C ARG A 354 -16.94 0.93 -1.21
N PRO A 355 -16.86 0.74 -2.54
CA PRO A 355 -17.85 -0.05 -3.30
C PRO A 355 -18.04 -1.45 -2.72
N LYS A 356 -19.30 -1.93 -2.71
CA LYS A 356 -19.68 -3.23 -2.14
C LYS A 356 -19.92 -4.33 -3.17
N ASP A 357 -20.09 -3.97 -4.45
CA ASP A 357 -20.22 -4.92 -5.55
C ASP A 357 -18.83 -5.45 -5.97
N PRO A 358 -18.58 -6.78 -5.96
CA PRO A 358 -17.32 -7.37 -6.41
C PRO A 358 -16.93 -7.09 -7.88
N GLN A 359 -17.89 -6.67 -8.71
CA GLN A 359 -17.66 -6.26 -10.10
C GLN A 359 -17.36 -4.76 -10.25
N ALA A 360 -17.65 -3.95 -9.23
CA ALA A 360 -17.37 -2.51 -9.18
C ALA A 360 -16.34 -2.12 -8.11
N SER A 361 -15.59 -3.09 -7.58
CA SER A 361 -14.52 -2.87 -6.61
C SER A 361 -13.36 -2.10 -7.23
N ARG A 362 -12.91 -0.99 -6.62
CA ARG A 362 -11.99 -0.02 -7.28
C ARG A 362 -10.51 -0.18 -6.94
N TYR A 363 -10.21 -0.71 -5.76
CA TYR A 363 -8.87 -0.83 -5.16
C TYR A 363 -8.53 -2.30 -4.94
N LEU A 364 -7.25 -2.68 -4.78
CA LEU A 364 -6.87 -4.08 -4.57
C LEU A 364 -7.43 -4.60 -3.24
N GLU A 365 -7.22 -3.86 -2.15
CA GLU A 365 -7.89 -4.10 -0.85
C GLU A 365 -9.41 -4.22 -0.97
N ASN A 366 -10.05 -3.34 -1.74
CA ASN A 366 -11.50 -3.37 -1.92
C ASN A 366 -11.98 -4.60 -2.75
N THR A 367 -11.13 -5.10 -3.63
CA THR A 367 -11.38 -6.32 -4.42
C THR A 367 -11.34 -7.56 -3.55
N ALA A 368 -10.44 -7.57 -2.55
CA ALA A 368 -10.38 -8.59 -1.51
C ALA A 368 -11.58 -8.50 -0.55
N THR A 369 -11.90 -7.31 -0.02
CA THR A 369 -13.02 -7.17 0.92
C THR A 369 -14.36 -7.56 0.31
N THR A 370 -14.65 -7.14 -0.92
CA THR A 370 -15.88 -7.54 -1.64
C THR A 370 -15.98 -9.05 -1.90
N ARG A 371 -14.87 -9.79 -1.87
CA ARG A 371 -14.80 -11.26 -1.98
C ARG A 371 -14.75 -11.97 -0.63
N GLY A 372 -15.11 -11.29 0.46
CA GLY A 372 -15.17 -11.85 1.81
C GLY A 372 -13.80 -12.10 2.47
N LYS A 373 -12.71 -11.58 1.87
CA LYS A 373 -11.35 -11.71 2.41
C LYS A 373 -11.07 -10.54 3.35
N PRO A 374 -10.66 -10.76 4.61
CA PRO A 374 -10.19 -9.67 5.47
C PRO A 374 -8.89 -9.10 4.93
N SER A 375 -8.88 -7.81 4.65
CA SER A 375 -7.73 -7.09 4.11
C SER A 375 -7.59 -5.69 4.71
N ILE A 376 -6.42 -5.10 4.53
CA ILE A 376 -6.06 -3.76 4.98
C ILE A 376 -5.21 -3.06 3.91
N THR A 377 -5.27 -1.73 3.84
CA THR A 377 -4.28 -0.91 3.12
C THR A 377 -3.38 -0.24 4.15
N VAL A 378 -2.08 -0.19 3.89
CA VAL A 378 -1.07 0.44 4.76
C VAL A 378 -0.19 1.35 3.94
N GLU A 379 0.16 2.49 4.52
CA GLU A 379 0.79 3.60 3.82
C GLU A 379 2.00 4.06 4.64
N ALA A 380 3.20 4.08 4.04
CA ALA A 380 4.41 4.67 4.62
C ALA A 380 5.46 4.96 3.53
N GLY A 381 6.34 5.92 3.78
CA GLY A 381 7.19 6.53 2.75
C GLY A 381 6.58 7.78 2.14
N HIS A 382 7.42 8.60 1.48
CA HIS A 382 7.04 9.90 0.96
C HIS A 382 7.97 10.39 -0.16
N ALA A 383 7.47 11.28 -1.02
CA ALA A 383 8.24 12.12 -1.94
C ALA A 383 9.33 11.39 -2.76
N GLY A 384 9.10 10.12 -3.12
CA GLY A 384 10.07 9.29 -3.84
C GLY A 384 11.37 8.97 -3.07
N THR A 385 11.40 9.07 -1.74
CA THR A 385 12.53 8.63 -0.90
C THR A 385 12.31 7.23 -0.32
N VAL A 386 13.37 6.62 0.19
CA VAL A 386 13.34 5.31 0.85
C VAL A 386 13.98 5.46 2.22
N GLU A 387 13.22 6.01 3.17
CA GLU A 387 13.70 6.18 4.54
C GLU A 387 13.74 4.81 5.27
N PRO A 388 14.81 4.52 6.04
CA PRO A 388 14.94 3.25 6.76
C PRO A 388 13.77 2.97 7.71
N ASP A 389 13.23 4.00 8.36
CA ASP A 389 12.16 3.89 9.36
C ASP A 389 10.81 3.55 8.71
N ASP A 390 10.48 4.14 7.56
CA ASP A 390 9.27 3.79 6.79
C ASP A 390 9.34 2.32 6.30
N VAL A 391 10.50 1.90 5.79
CA VAL A 391 10.70 0.51 5.37
C VAL A 391 10.66 -0.46 6.55
N ALA A 392 11.22 -0.08 7.70
CA ALA A 392 11.16 -0.91 8.91
C ALA A 392 9.71 -1.06 9.41
N ALA A 393 8.94 0.03 9.48
CA ALA A 393 7.54 0.00 9.88
C ALA A 393 6.69 -0.94 8.99
N LEU A 394 6.91 -0.91 7.67
CA LEU A 394 6.19 -1.80 6.74
C LEU A 394 6.61 -3.28 6.87
N VAL A 395 7.91 -3.55 7.03
CA VAL A 395 8.42 -4.92 7.22
C VAL A 395 7.95 -5.51 8.55
N ASP A 396 8.13 -4.78 9.66
CA ASP A 396 7.77 -5.24 11.00
C ASP A 396 6.25 -5.36 11.16
N GLY A 397 5.47 -4.45 10.56
CA GLY A 397 4.01 -4.53 10.52
C GLY A 397 3.51 -5.79 9.82
N CYS A 398 4.04 -6.12 8.63
CA CYS A 398 3.75 -7.38 7.95
C CYS A 398 4.09 -8.62 8.79
N LEU A 399 5.29 -8.66 9.37
CA LEU A 399 5.72 -9.77 10.24
C LEU A 399 4.86 -9.87 11.51
N SER A 400 4.39 -8.73 12.04
CA SER A 400 3.48 -8.67 13.18
C SER A 400 2.08 -9.20 12.83
N VAL A 401 1.51 -8.83 11.68
CA VAL A 401 0.25 -9.42 11.19
C VAL A 401 0.39 -10.94 10.97
N MET A 402 1.53 -11.41 10.47
CA MET A 402 1.80 -12.85 10.35
C MET A 402 1.81 -13.57 11.71
N ARG A 403 2.23 -12.92 12.81
CA ARG A 403 2.11 -13.48 14.18
C ARG A 403 0.68 -13.44 14.71
N TYR A 404 -0.09 -12.40 14.38
CA TYR A 404 -1.53 -12.35 14.66
C TYR A 404 -2.27 -13.52 14.00
N LEU A 405 -2.05 -13.73 12.69
CA LEU A 405 -2.60 -14.81 11.86
C LEU A 405 -2.01 -16.21 12.15
N LYS A 406 -1.14 -16.35 13.16
CA LYS A 406 -0.47 -17.61 13.58
C LYS A 406 0.39 -18.26 12.48
N MET A 407 0.81 -17.49 11.49
CA MET A 407 1.74 -17.91 10.44
C MET A 407 3.19 -17.96 10.94
N LEU A 408 3.53 -17.09 11.90
CA LEU A 408 4.84 -17.05 12.56
C LEU A 408 4.73 -17.18 14.09
N PRO A 409 5.76 -17.70 14.77
CA PRO A 409 5.79 -17.76 16.23
C PRO A 409 5.93 -16.37 16.87
N GLY A 410 5.46 -16.26 18.12
CA GLY A 410 5.46 -15.02 18.91
C GLY A 410 4.12 -14.30 18.94
N ALA A 411 4.08 -13.15 19.61
CA ALA A 411 2.93 -12.26 19.65
C ALA A 411 3.07 -11.13 18.61
N PRO A 412 1.97 -10.59 18.06
CA PRO A 412 2.00 -9.35 17.31
C PRO A 412 2.39 -8.17 18.22
N THR A 413 3.16 -7.23 17.68
CA THR A 413 3.37 -5.90 18.27
C THR A 413 2.17 -5.05 17.92
N ARG A 414 1.21 -4.91 18.84
CA ARG A 414 -0.05 -4.22 18.59
C ARG A 414 0.04 -2.74 18.93
N VAL A 415 -0.68 -1.90 18.18
CA VAL A 415 -1.01 -0.55 18.62
C VAL A 415 -2.24 -0.61 19.55
N GLU A 416 -2.05 -0.24 20.81
CA GLU A 416 -3.12 -0.27 21.83
C GLU A 416 -4.03 0.97 21.77
N HIS A 417 -3.47 2.12 21.38
CA HIS A 417 -4.16 3.42 21.38
C HIS A 417 -3.92 4.19 20.07
N PRO A 418 -4.39 3.69 18.92
CA PRO A 418 -4.26 4.40 17.66
C PRO A 418 -5.13 5.66 17.63
N VAL A 419 -4.68 6.68 16.90
CA VAL A 419 -5.49 7.84 16.51
C VAL A 419 -6.44 7.41 15.41
N TRP A 420 -7.71 7.28 15.74
CA TRP A 420 -8.76 6.98 14.77
C TRP A 420 -9.14 8.23 13.98
N ILE A 421 -9.09 8.12 12.65
CA ILE A 421 -9.50 9.16 11.71
C ILE A 421 -10.85 8.74 11.12
N ASP A 422 -11.90 9.53 11.34
CA ASP A 422 -13.27 9.22 10.88
C ASP A 422 -13.62 9.81 9.51
N SER A 423 -12.91 10.87 9.09
CA SER A 423 -13.01 11.41 7.74
C SER A 423 -11.72 12.09 7.31
N VAL A 424 -11.50 12.12 5.99
CA VAL A 424 -10.38 12.85 5.37
C VAL A 424 -10.95 14.00 4.56
N LYS A 425 -10.41 15.21 4.77
CA LYS A 425 -10.79 16.42 4.04
C LYS A 425 -9.65 16.85 3.12
N THR A 426 -9.88 16.77 1.81
CA THR A 426 -8.95 17.25 0.80
C THR A 426 -9.02 18.76 0.63
N VAL A 427 -7.87 19.41 0.65
CA VAL A 427 -7.66 20.81 0.26
C VAL A 427 -7.12 20.80 -1.17
N ALA A 428 -7.89 21.30 -2.12
CA ALA A 428 -7.45 21.43 -3.52
C ALA A 428 -6.95 22.85 -3.80
N SER A 429 -6.00 23.00 -4.74
CA SER A 429 -5.54 24.33 -5.15
C SER A 429 -6.59 25.04 -5.99
N GLY A 430 -6.90 26.29 -5.63
CA GLY A 430 -7.73 27.17 -6.45
C GLY A 430 -7.03 27.66 -7.72
N GLU A 431 -5.69 27.60 -7.78
CA GLU A 431 -4.88 28.22 -8.83
C GLU A 431 -3.67 27.37 -9.26
N THR A 432 -3.12 27.66 -10.44
CA THR A 432 -1.88 27.04 -10.96
C THR A 432 -0.69 27.96 -10.66
N GLY A 433 0.41 27.39 -10.14
CA GLY A 433 1.61 28.17 -9.84
C GLY A 433 2.66 27.40 -9.04
N LEU A 434 3.43 28.15 -8.24
CA LEU A 434 4.43 27.62 -7.31
C LEU A 434 3.82 27.46 -5.92
N PHE A 435 3.73 26.23 -5.41
CA PHE A 435 3.24 25.92 -4.08
C PHE A 435 4.34 26.00 -3.01
N TYR A 436 3.95 26.50 -1.84
CA TYR A 436 4.76 26.62 -0.64
C TYR A 436 3.96 26.09 0.56
N PRO A 437 4.31 24.92 1.11
CA PRO A 437 3.68 24.41 2.32
C PRO A 437 4.09 25.23 3.55
N THR A 438 3.14 25.50 4.45
CA THR A 438 3.38 26.13 5.76
C THR A 438 3.26 25.15 6.93
N VAL A 439 2.96 23.89 6.64
CA VAL A 439 2.89 22.75 7.56
C VAL A 439 3.64 21.56 6.98
N ARG A 440 3.86 20.51 7.78
CA ARG A 440 4.40 19.21 7.32
C ARG A 440 3.37 18.11 7.53
N ARG A 441 3.58 16.94 6.93
CA ARG A 441 2.93 15.70 7.35
C ARG A 441 2.96 15.51 8.88
N GLY A 442 1.88 15.00 9.45
CA GLY A 442 1.71 14.82 10.91
C GLY A 442 1.46 16.10 11.71
N THR A 443 1.44 17.29 11.10
CA THR A 443 1.14 18.54 11.81
C THR A 443 -0.33 18.58 12.23
N TYR A 444 -0.61 18.94 13.48
CA TYR A 444 -1.98 19.21 13.95
C TYR A 444 -2.37 20.65 13.58
N VAL A 445 -3.55 20.81 12.99
CA VAL A 445 -4.06 22.09 12.48
C VAL A 445 -5.46 22.38 13.03
N ALA A 446 -5.76 23.67 13.20
CA ALA A 446 -7.12 24.14 13.49
C ALA A 446 -7.85 24.50 12.18
N GLU A 447 -9.17 24.43 12.18
CA GLU A 447 -9.99 24.95 11.08
C GLU A 447 -9.62 26.41 10.73
N GLY A 448 -9.52 26.72 9.45
CA GLY A 448 -9.10 28.03 8.94
C GLY A 448 -7.58 28.29 8.97
N MET A 449 -6.79 27.45 9.64
CA MET A 449 -5.33 27.58 9.68
C MET A 449 -4.72 27.43 8.29
N THR A 450 -3.75 28.27 7.95
CA THR A 450 -3.03 28.22 6.68
C THR A 450 -2.15 26.97 6.61
N VAL A 451 -2.39 26.10 5.61
CA VAL A 451 -1.57 24.89 5.34
C VAL A 451 -0.56 25.11 4.21
N GLY A 452 -0.77 26.13 3.39
CA GLY A 452 0.21 26.59 2.41
C GLY A 452 -0.33 27.71 1.54
N TYR A 453 0.42 28.08 0.51
CA TYR A 453 0.00 29.08 -0.47
C TYR A 453 0.60 28.81 -1.84
N VAL A 454 -0.02 29.41 -2.87
CA VAL A 454 0.49 29.37 -4.24
C VAL A 454 0.82 30.79 -4.69
N THR A 455 1.99 30.95 -5.30
CA THR A 455 2.35 32.17 -6.05
C THR A 455 2.27 31.92 -7.54
N ASP A 456 2.17 32.99 -8.32
CA ASP A 456 2.55 32.91 -9.72
C ASP A 456 4.07 32.68 -9.88
N PHE A 457 4.52 32.53 -11.13
CA PHE A 457 5.93 32.27 -11.46
C PHE A 457 6.87 33.47 -11.25
N VAL A 458 6.37 34.61 -10.77
CA VAL A 458 7.18 35.77 -10.36
C VAL A 458 7.05 36.10 -8.87
N GLY A 459 6.46 35.20 -8.07
CA GLY A 459 6.42 35.28 -6.61
C GLY A 459 5.26 36.08 -6.03
N ARG A 460 4.28 36.53 -6.83
CA ARG A 460 3.07 37.17 -6.31
C ARG A 460 2.12 36.10 -5.79
N ARG A 461 1.72 36.16 -4.52
CA ARG A 461 0.75 35.22 -3.92
C ARG A 461 -0.62 35.37 -4.57
N ILE A 462 -1.14 34.29 -5.15
CA ILE A 462 -2.42 34.25 -5.89
C ILE A 462 -3.47 33.37 -5.21
N PHE A 463 -3.07 32.44 -4.33
CA PHE A 463 -3.98 31.57 -3.59
C PHE A 463 -3.42 31.25 -2.19
N GLU A 464 -4.32 30.97 -1.25
CA GLU A 464 -3.99 30.54 0.10
C GLU A 464 -4.84 29.31 0.46
N ALA A 465 -4.15 28.22 0.80
CA ALA A 465 -4.77 26.98 1.23
C ALA A 465 -5.01 27.01 2.75
N ARG A 466 -6.26 26.80 3.17
CA ARG A 466 -6.66 26.71 4.58
C ARG A 466 -7.18 25.32 4.92
N ALA A 467 -6.92 24.88 6.15
CA ALA A 467 -7.50 23.65 6.69
C ALA A 467 -9.04 23.79 6.80
N PRO A 468 -9.83 22.87 6.21
CA PRO A 468 -11.29 22.95 6.19
C PRO A 468 -11.94 22.36 7.46
N ALA A 469 -11.13 21.79 8.35
CA ALA A 469 -11.51 21.27 9.65
C ALA A 469 -10.27 21.22 10.55
N SER A 470 -10.48 21.15 11.87
CA SER A 470 -9.41 20.82 12.82
C SER A 470 -9.05 19.34 12.73
N GLY A 471 -7.76 19.00 12.78
CA GLY A 471 -7.32 17.61 12.62
C GLY A 471 -5.81 17.48 12.43
N VAL A 472 -5.37 16.36 11.88
CA VAL A 472 -3.96 16.08 11.56
C VAL A 472 -3.74 16.07 10.05
N VAL A 473 -2.66 16.70 9.59
CA VAL A 473 -2.23 16.66 8.18
C VAL A 473 -1.71 15.26 7.86
N LEU A 474 -2.49 14.48 7.09
CA LEU A 474 -2.13 13.13 6.66
C LEU A 474 -1.15 13.17 5.47
N TYR A 475 -1.35 14.15 4.60
CA TYR A 475 -0.59 14.40 3.37
C TYR A 475 -0.47 15.92 3.17
N VAL A 476 0.66 16.37 2.63
CA VAL A 476 0.81 17.69 1.98
C VAL A 476 1.63 17.52 0.70
N CYS A 477 1.43 18.36 -0.32
CA CYS A 477 2.23 18.28 -1.54
C CYS A 477 3.71 18.59 -1.24
N ALA A 478 4.62 17.70 -1.64
CA ALA A 478 6.06 17.78 -1.39
C ALA A 478 6.82 18.67 -2.39
N VAL A 479 6.24 18.93 -3.57
CA VAL A 479 6.89 19.62 -4.70
C VAL A 479 6.26 20.99 -4.96
N PRO A 480 7.01 21.95 -5.52
CA PRO A 480 6.48 23.29 -5.78
C PRO A 480 5.54 23.36 -7.00
N SER A 481 5.45 22.32 -7.82
CA SER A 481 4.57 22.33 -9.00
C SER A 481 3.13 22.04 -8.59
N MET A 482 2.22 23.00 -8.79
CA MET A 482 0.82 22.89 -8.39
C MET A 482 -0.10 23.42 -9.50
N LYS A 483 -1.06 22.62 -9.95
CA LYS A 483 -2.11 23.04 -10.89
C LYS A 483 -3.40 23.31 -10.14
N LYS A 484 -4.27 24.13 -10.73
CA LYS A 484 -5.65 24.30 -10.28
C LYS A 484 -6.36 22.94 -10.25
N GLY A 485 -6.89 22.57 -9.08
CA GLY A 485 -7.55 21.29 -8.82
C GLY A 485 -6.65 20.22 -8.20
N ASP A 486 -5.33 20.37 -8.22
CA ASP A 486 -4.40 19.41 -7.59
C ASP A 486 -4.54 19.43 -6.05
N THR A 487 -4.26 18.30 -5.41
CA THR A 487 -4.29 18.14 -3.95
C THR A 487 -3.17 18.93 -3.30
N VAL A 488 -3.51 19.92 -2.46
CA VAL A 488 -2.55 20.65 -1.63
C VAL A 488 -2.24 19.88 -0.34
N ALA A 489 -3.29 19.41 0.34
CA ALA A 489 -3.18 18.70 1.61
C ALA A 489 -4.40 17.81 1.86
N ASN A 490 -4.24 16.75 2.66
CA ASN A 490 -5.35 16.00 3.23
C ASN A 490 -5.31 16.12 4.75
N VAL A 491 -6.41 16.59 5.36
CA VAL A 491 -6.55 16.72 6.80
C VAL A 491 -7.49 15.63 7.32
N GLY A 492 -6.98 14.76 8.19
CA GLY A 492 -7.78 13.74 8.88
C GLY A 492 -8.45 14.32 10.11
N THR A 493 -9.79 14.24 10.17
CA THR A 493 -10.55 14.56 11.39
C THR A 493 -10.43 13.40 12.38
N ILE A 494 -10.10 13.71 13.62
CA ILE A 494 -9.88 12.71 14.67
C ILE A 494 -11.23 12.37 15.30
N ALA A 495 -11.55 11.07 15.35
CA ALA A 495 -12.78 10.57 15.94
C ALA A 495 -12.84 10.91 17.44
N ALA A 496 -13.98 11.43 17.90
CA ALA A 496 -14.18 11.79 19.32
C ALA A 496 -14.18 10.56 20.27
N SER A 497 -14.37 9.35 19.73
CA SER A 497 -14.36 8.08 20.45
C SER A 497 -13.84 6.95 19.55
N PRO A 498 -13.23 5.88 20.11
CA PRO A 498 -12.84 4.70 19.35
C PRO A 498 -14.03 4.00 18.63
N PRO A 499 -13.86 3.52 17.38
CA PRO A 499 -14.89 2.96 16.49
C PRO A 499 -14.99 1.42 16.47
#